data_AF-V9DVB9-F1
#
_entry.id   AF-V9DVB9-F1
#
_cell.length_a   1.000
_cell.length_b   1.000
_cell.length_c   1.000
_cell.angle_alpha   90.00
_cell.angle_beta   90.00
_cell.angle_gamma   90.00
#
_symmetry.space_group_name_H-M   'P 1'
#
loop_
_entity.id
_entity.type
_entity.pdbx_description
1 polymer ?
#
loop_
_entity_poly.entity_id
_entity_poly.type
_entity_poly.pdbx_seq_one_letter_code
_entity_poly.pdbx_strand_id
1 'polypeptide(L)'
;MLQYMEWTEDCLSIEEQGHKGDQKGSEKFGKHVYANPYTPCQCPILALAVHLFSCPERTATGKQQQFIDTDNKKRFGRTLQRVIAALDKEETCILGCNPDDFGTHSLRKGSSSYALGQVYGPTTVSVICGWARASVISRYIHFGE
;
A
#
# COMPACT_ATOMS: atom_id res chain seq x y z
N MET A 1 -21.83 3.48 4.52
CA MET A 1 -21.35 3.16 3.15
C MET A 1 -20.03 3.88 2.94
N LEU A 2 -18.95 3.16 2.59
CA LEU A 2 -17.58 3.70 2.51
C LEU A 2 -17.48 4.78 1.41
N GLN A 3 -17.36 6.04 1.81
CA GLN A 3 -17.59 7.21 0.93
C GLN A 3 -16.61 7.34 -0.26
N TYR A 4 -15.45 6.67 -0.24
CA TYR A 4 -14.39 6.82 -1.25
C TYR A 4 -13.98 5.49 -1.90
N MET A 5 -14.81 4.46 -1.76
CA MET A 5 -14.54 3.14 -2.31
C MET A 5 -15.74 2.70 -3.15
N GLU A 6 -15.48 2.42 -4.42
CA GLU A 6 -16.49 2.00 -5.39
C GLU A 6 -16.00 0.77 -6.15
N TRP A 7 -16.88 -0.18 -6.40
CA TRP A 7 -16.56 -1.31 -7.28
C TRP A 7 -16.75 -0.88 -8.74
N THR A 8 -15.70 -1.04 -9.54
CA THR A 8 -15.72 -0.75 -10.98
C THR A 8 -15.24 -2.00 -11.69
N GLU A 9 -16.15 -2.67 -12.40
CA GLU A 9 -15.89 -3.94 -13.09
C GLU A 9 -15.28 -5.00 -12.15
N ASP A 10 -14.00 -5.36 -12.33
CA ASP A 10 -13.28 -6.39 -11.60
C ASP A 10 -12.38 -5.84 -10.47
N CYS A 11 -12.43 -4.54 -10.21
CA CYS A 11 -11.56 -3.87 -9.23
C CYS A 11 -12.34 -3.02 -8.23
N LEU A 12 -11.73 -2.84 -7.05
CA LEU A 12 -12.17 -1.84 -6.08
C LEU A 12 -11.39 -0.54 -6.33
N SER A 13 -12.08 0.49 -6.75
CA SER A 13 -11.55 1.84 -6.97
C SER A 13 -11.55 2.64 -5.67
N ILE A 14 -10.39 3.16 -5.28
CA ILE A 14 -10.23 4.05 -4.12
C ILE A 14 -9.94 5.48 -4.59
N GLU A 15 -10.84 6.42 -4.31
CA GLU A 15 -10.63 7.84 -4.62
C GLU A 15 -9.83 8.53 -3.50
N GLU A 16 -8.70 9.14 -3.84
CA GLU A 16 -7.94 10.00 -2.92
C GLU A 16 -8.46 11.44 -2.99
N GLN A 17 -8.82 12.03 -1.84
CA GLN A 17 -9.18 13.46 -1.76
C GLN A 17 -7.91 14.33 -1.76
N GLY A 18 -7.31 14.47 -2.93
CA GLY A 18 -6.07 15.21 -3.16
C GLY A 18 -4.82 14.43 -2.75
N HIS A 19 -3.71 14.69 -3.43
CA HIS A 19 -2.42 14.11 -3.11
C HIS A 19 -1.34 15.20 -3.10
N LYS A 20 -0.16 14.91 -2.55
CA LYS A 20 0.93 15.90 -2.40
C LYS A 20 1.34 16.58 -3.73
N GLY A 21 1.02 15.96 -4.87
CA GLY A 21 1.30 16.49 -6.22
C GLY A 21 0.14 17.29 -6.82
N ASP A 22 -1.08 17.16 -6.31
CA ASP A 22 -2.25 17.95 -6.68
C ASP A 22 -2.99 18.41 -5.42
N GLN A 23 -2.53 19.54 -4.88
CA GLN A 23 -3.13 20.20 -3.72
C GLN A 23 -4.49 20.85 -4.05
N LYS A 24 -4.82 21.04 -5.34
CA LYS A 24 -6.09 21.62 -5.79
C LYS A 24 -7.17 20.55 -6.01
N GLY A 25 -6.79 19.29 -6.13
CA GLY A 25 -7.71 18.15 -6.30
C GLY A 25 -8.44 18.16 -7.65
N SER A 26 -7.86 18.82 -8.64
CA SER A 26 -8.37 18.92 -10.01
C SER A 26 -8.25 17.61 -10.80
N GLU A 27 -7.27 16.77 -10.46
CA GLU A 27 -7.07 15.44 -11.04
C GLU A 27 -7.35 14.37 -9.98
N LYS A 28 -8.49 13.70 -10.14
CA LYS A 28 -8.92 12.59 -9.29
C LYS A 28 -8.80 11.29 -10.07
N PHE A 29 -7.69 10.59 -9.88
CA PHE A 29 -7.53 9.23 -10.41
C PHE A 29 -7.76 8.21 -9.29
N GLY A 30 -8.78 7.37 -9.46
CA GLY A 30 -9.03 6.24 -8.57
C GLY A 30 -7.85 5.27 -8.59
N LYS A 31 -7.42 4.79 -7.43
CA LYS A 31 -6.45 3.68 -7.33
C LYS A 31 -7.23 2.37 -7.41
N HIS A 32 -6.98 1.59 -8.45
CA HIS A 32 -7.62 0.28 -8.60
C HIS A 32 -6.91 -0.76 -7.74
N VAL A 33 -7.69 -1.47 -6.93
CA VAL A 33 -7.24 -2.57 -6.08
C VAL A 33 -7.92 -3.84 -6.54
N TYR A 34 -7.13 -4.83 -6.92
CA TYR A 34 -7.62 -6.11 -7.42
C TYR A 34 -7.56 -7.18 -6.34
N ALA A 35 -8.47 -8.15 -6.42
CA ALA A 35 -8.40 -9.34 -5.59
C ALA A 35 -7.26 -10.25 -6.05
N ASN A 36 -6.59 -10.90 -5.09
CA ASN A 36 -5.66 -12.00 -5.36
C ASN A 36 -6.27 -13.31 -4.83
N PRO A 37 -7.08 -14.04 -5.63
CA PRO A 37 -7.71 -15.28 -5.18
C PRO A 37 -6.70 -16.43 -5.01
N TYR A 38 -5.54 -16.35 -5.68
CA TYR A 38 -4.51 -17.40 -5.63
C TYR A 38 -3.74 -17.41 -4.30
N THR A 39 -3.55 -16.23 -3.72
CA THR A 39 -2.84 -16.08 -2.44
C THR A 39 -3.69 -15.26 -1.46
N PRO A 40 -4.66 -15.89 -0.77
CA PRO A 40 -5.61 -15.20 0.10
C PRO A 40 -4.95 -14.35 1.19
N CYS A 41 -3.83 -14.81 1.76
CA CYS A 41 -3.09 -14.06 2.80
C CYS A 41 -2.47 -12.75 2.29
N GLN A 42 -2.32 -12.58 0.98
CA GLN A 42 -1.82 -11.37 0.32
C GLN A 42 -2.94 -10.58 -0.37
N CYS A 43 -4.19 -11.05 -0.30
CA CYS A 43 -5.31 -10.43 -1.00
C CYS A 43 -5.80 -9.17 -0.28
N PRO A 44 -5.66 -7.97 -0.87
CA PRO A 44 -6.06 -6.73 -0.21
C PRO A 44 -7.58 -6.62 -0.03
N ILE A 45 -8.36 -7.18 -0.96
CA ILE A 45 -9.84 -7.21 -0.87
C ILE A 45 -10.28 -8.09 0.30
N LEU A 46 -9.67 -9.27 0.47
CA LEU A 46 -9.97 -10.14 1.60
C LEU A 46 -9.54 -9.49 2.92
N ALA A 47 -8.34 -8.93 2.98
CA ALA A 47 -7.84 -8.22 4.16
C ALA A 47 -8.76 -7.05 4.56
N LEU A 48 -9.25 -6.29 3.58
CA LEU A 48 -10.22 -5.24 3.81
C LEU A 48 -11.53 -5.82 4.36
N ALA A 49 -12.08 -6.86 3.74
CA ALA A 49 -13.32 -7.48 4.22
C ALA A 49 -13.21 -7.95 5.68
N VAL A 50 -12.13 -8.67 6.02
CA VAL A 50 -11.86 -9.11 7.40
C VAL A 50 -11.82 -7.91 8.34
N HIS A 51 -11.09 -6.85 7.99
CA HIS A 51 -11.04 -5.63 8.80
C HIS A 51 -12.42 -4.97 8.99
N LEU A 52 -13.21 -4.87 7.92
CA LEU A 52 -14.55 -4.27 7.98
C LEU A 52 -15.48 -5.07 8.90
N PHE A 53 -15.44 -6.40 8.84
CA PHE A 53 -16.31 -7.27 9.65
C PHE A 53 -15.82 -7.44 11.09
N SER A 54 -14.51 -7.36 11.34
CA SER A 54 -13.94 -7.42 12.69
C SER A 54 -13.99 -6.08 13.44
N CYS A 55 -14.18 -4.95 12.74
CA CYS A 55 -14.28 -3.62 13.33
C CYS A 55 -15.61 -2.94 12.96
N PRO A 56 -16.72 -3.28 13.66
CA PRO A 56 -18.05 -2.79 13.36
C PRO A 56 -18.30 -1.34 13.81
N GLU A 57 -17.44 -0.78 14.69
CA GLU A 57 -17.59 0.58 15.20
C GLU A 57 -17.37 1.62 14.10
N ARG A 58 -18.47 1.99 13.44
CA ARG A 58 -18.53 3.11 12.51
C ARG A 58 -19.65 4.03 12.98
N THR A 59 -19.28 5.14 13.61
CA THR A 59 -20.25 6.12 14.06
C THR A 59 -21.01 6.67 12.85
N ALA A 60 -22.34 6.53 12.83
CA ALA A 60 -23.17 6.98 11.71
C ALA A 60 -23.04 8.48 11.42
N THR A 61 -22.63 9.26 12.42
CA THR A 61 -22.43 10.72 12.39
C THR A 61 -20.96 11.14 12.34
N GLY A 62 -20.02 10.19 12.38
CA GLY A 62 -18.58 10.47 12.37
C GLY A 62 -18.02 10.62 10.95
N LYS A 63 -16.86 11.30 10.82
CA LYS A 63 -16.02 11.14 9.62
C LYS A 63 -15.80 9.64 9.44
N GLN A 64 -16.16 9.10 8.29
CA GLN A 64 -16.01 7.67 8.02
C GLN A 64 -14.53 7.31 7.86
N GLN A 65 -13.85 7.14 8.98
CA GLN A 65 -12.48 6.67 9.03
C GLN A 65 -12.50 5.16 8.85
N GLN A 66 -11.78 4.65 7.84
CA GLN A 66 -11.60 3.22 7.63
C GLN A 66 -10.86 2.57 8.81
N PHE A 67 -9.97 3.34 9.41
CA PHE A 67 -9.15 2.94 10.52
C PHE A 67 -9.53 3.78 11.73
N ILE A 68 -9.89 3.09 12.80
CA ILE A 68 -10.22 3.68 14.11
C ILE A 68 -8.99 4.48 14.57
N ASP A 69 -9.17 5.65 15.20
CA ASP A 69 -8.12 6.54 15.73
C ASP A 69 -7.52 7.54 14.72
N THR A 70 -6.91 8.59 15.27
CA THR A 70 -6.36 9.77 14.59
C THR A 70 -4.89 9.60 14.20
N ASP A 71 -4.10 8.78 14.91
CA ASP A 71 -2.66 8.58 14.64
C ASP A 71 -2.38 7.28 13.85
N ASN A 72 -3.10 7.12 12.73
CA ASN A 72 -3.01 5.93 11.89
C ASN A 72 -1.58 5.67 11.37
N LYS A 73 -0.81 6.73 11.10
CA LYS A 73 0.59 6.61 10.64
C LYS A 73 1.48 5.97 11.70
N LYS A 74 1.48 6.48 12.94
CA LYS A 74 2.33 5.88 13.99
C LYS A 74 1.83 4.50 14.38
N ARG A 75 0.51 4.27 14.41
CA ARG A 75 -0.03 2.93 14.68
C ARG A 75 0.46 1.93 13.64
N PHE A 76 0.34 2.24 12.35
CA PHE A 76 0.84 1.38 11.28
C PHE A 76 2.34 1.12 11.41
N GLY A 77 3.14 2.15 11.69
CA GLY A 77 4.58 1.99 11.92
C GLY A 77 4.91 1.06 13.08
N ARG A 78 4.21 1.19 14.22
CA ARG A 78 4.38 0.30 15.38
C ARG A 78 3.96 -1.13 15.06
N THR A 79 2.85 -1.33 14.34
CA THR A 79 2.41 -2.66 13.92
C THR A 79 3.43 -3.30 12.98
N LEU A 80 3.94 -2.55 12.00
CA LEU A 80 4.99 -3.03 11.09
C LEU A 80 6.24 -3.47 11.85
N GLN A 81 6.69 -2.65 12.80
CA GLN A 81 7.85 -2.97 13.65
C GLN A 81 7.64 -4.23 14.49
N ARG A 82 6.42 -4.44 15.02
CA ARG A 82 6.07 -5.68 15.74
C ARG A 82 6.10 -6.91 14.82
N VAL A 83 5.59 -6.78 13.60
CA VAL A 83 5.61 -7.88 12.62
C VAL A 83 7.06 -8.24 12.27
N ILE A 84 7.90 -7.26 12.00
CA ILE A 84 9.31 -7.48 11.67
C ILE A 84 10.07 -8.09 12.85
N ALA A 85 9.84 -7.62 14.07
CA ALA A 85 10.46 -8.19 15.27
C ALA A 85 10.00 -9.62 15.60
N ALA A 86 8.88 -10.06 15.02
CA ALA A 86 8.35 -11.41 15.18
C ALA A 86 8.86 -12.39 14.11
N LEU A 87 9.57 -11.91 13.09
CA LEU A 87 10.15 -12.76 12.05
C LEU A 87 11.28 -13.62 12.62
N ASP A 88 11.41 -14.83 12.10
CA ASP A 88 12.54 -15.67 12.43
C ASP A 88 13.84 -15.22 11.72
N LYS A 89 14.95 -15.92 12.01
CA LYS A 89 16.25 -15.58 11.43
C LYS A 89 16.32 -15.82 9.92
N GLU A 90 15.58 -16.81 9.42
CA GLU A 90 15.56 -17.19 8.01
C GLU A 90 14.76 -16.15 7.22
N GLU A 91 13.57 -15.79 7.70
CA GLU A 91 12.73 -14.71 7.19
C GLU A 91 13.46 -13.36 7.20
N THR A 92 14.17 -13.06 8.29
CA THR A 92 14.99 -11.84 8.39
C THR A 92 16.14 -11.86 7.38
N CYS A 93 16.72 -13.03 7.09
CA CYS A 93 17.77 -13.16 6.07
C CYS A 93 17.23 -12.89 4.66
N ILE A 94 16.01 -13.38 4.36
CA ILE A 94 15.32 -13.13 3.09
C ILE A 94 15.09 -11.63 2.85
N LEU A 95 14.82 -10.86 3.91
CA LEU A 95 14.63 -9.41 3.82
C LEU A 95 15.88 -8.66 3.35
N GLY A 96 17.08 -9.21 3.58
CA GLY A 96 18.34 -8.68 3.05
C GLY A 96 18.81 -7.34 3.63
N CYS A 97 18.19 -6.86 4.72
CA CYS A 97 18.63 -5.67 5.45
C CYS A 97 18.31 -5.77 6.94
N ASN A 98 18.90 -4.88 7.74
CA ASN A 98 18.68 -4.86 9.17
C ASN A 98 17.20 -4.56 9.47
N PRO A 99 16.50 -5.37 10.30
CA PRO A 99 15.16 -5.08 10.81
C PRO A 99 14.90 -3.63 11.22
N ASP A 100 15.89 -2.97 11.83
CA ASP A 100 15.78 -1.60 12.32
C ASP A 100 15.68 -0.55 11.19
N ASP A 101 16.16 -0.89 9.98
CA ASP A 101 16.13 -0.01 8.80
C ASP A 101 14.77 -0.04 8.08
N PHE A 102 13.88 -0.97 8.45
CA PHE A 102 12.57 -1.06 7.84
C PHE A 102 11.61 0.00 8.36
N GLY A 103 11.10 0.81 7.45
CA GLY A 103 10.06 1.79 7.75
C GLY A 103 8.85 1.64 6.84
N THR A 104 7.83 2.48 7.07
CA THR A 104 6.64 2.53 6.21
C THR A 104 6.96 2.86 4.76
N HIS A 105 8.07 3.57 4.51
CA HIS A 105 8.58 3.83 3.17
C HIS A 105 9.20 2.61 2.49
N SER A 106 9.69 1.63 3.26
CA SER A 106 10.31 0.40 2.73
C SER A 106 9.28 -0.44 2.00
N LEU A 107 8.02 -0.48 2.46
CA LEU A 107 6.93 -1.19 1.77
C LEU A 107 6.71 -0.66 0.35
N ARG A 108 6.65 0.67 0.19
CA ARG A 108 6.44 1.31 -1.12
C ARG A 108 7.63 1.07 -2.06
N LYS A 109 8.85 1.03 -1.53
CA LYS A 109 10.05 0.74 -2.34
C LYS A 109 10.09 -0.73 -2.74
N GLY A 110 9.90 -1.62 -1.79
CA GLY A 110 9.91 -3.07 -1.98
C GLY A 110 8.86 -3.52 -2.99
N SER A 111 7.64 -2.98 -2.93
CA SER A 111 6.60 -3.30 -3.93
C SER A 111 7.01 -2.92 -5.35
N SER A 112 7.63 -1.74 -5.52
CA SER A 112 8.11 -1.29 -6.82
C SER A 112 9.27 -2.14 -7.33
N SER A 113 10.26 -2.44 -6.47
CA SER A 113 11.38 -3.32 -6.81
C SER A 113 10.92 -4.73 -7.16
N TYR A 114 9.96 -5.28 -6.41
CA TYR A 114 9.40 -6.61 -6.67
C TYR A 114 8.69 -6.66 -8.03
N ALA A 115 7.83 -5.68 -8.32
CA ALA A 115 7.09 -5.64 -9.59
C ALA A 115 8.02 -5.52 -10.80
N LEU A 116 9.08 -4.70 -10.70
CA LEU A 116 10.06 -4.51 -11.77
C LEU A 116 11.03 -5.67 -11.92
N GLY A 117 11.23 -6.48 -10.86
CA GLY A 117 12.06 -7.68 -10.91
C GLY A 117 11.37 -8.89 -11.55
N GLN A 118 10.09 -8.82 -11.90
CA GLN A 118 9.37 -9.92 -12.54
C GLN A 118 9.71 -10.01 -14.04
N VAL A 119 9.93 -11.23 -14.53
CA VAL A 119 10.06 -11.50 -15.97
C VAL A 119 8.71 -11.24 -16.63
N TYR A 120 8.68 -10.41 -17.69
CA TYR A 120 7.43 -9.85 -18.27
C TYR A 120 6.62 -8.98 -17.32
N GLY A 121 7.27 -8.40 -16.31
CA GLY A 121 6.66 -7.45 -15.39
C GLY A 121 6.20 -6.15 -16.05
N PRO A 122 5.41 -5.34 -15.34
CA PRO A 122 4.97 -4.03 -15.79
C PRO A 122 6.14 -3.10 -16.09
N THR A 123 5.98 -2.18 -17.04
CA THR A 123 7.04 -1.22 -17.39
C THR A 123 7.35 -0.30 -16.20
N THR A 124 8.61 0.15 -16.12
CA THR A 124 9.08 1.14 -15.14
C THR A 124 8.14 2.33 -14.98
N VAL A 125 7.61 2.86 -16.10
CA VAL A 125 6.67 3.99 -16.08
C VAL A 125 5.36 3.65 -15.37
N SER A 126 4.81 2.45 -15.59
CA SER A 126 3.54 2.03 -15.00
C SER A 126 3.61 1.76 -13.49
N VAL A 127 4.75 1.31 -12.97
CA VAL A 127 4.97 1.03 -11.54
C VAL A 127 5.21 2.32 -10.73
N ILE A 128 5.62 3.40 -11.40
CA ILE A 128 6.13 4.62 -10.74
C ILE A 128 5.06 5.70 -10.51
N CYS A 129 3.81 5.48 -10.96
CA CYS A 129 2.69 6.44 -10.81
C CYS A 129 2.54 7.00 -9.38
N GLY A 130 3.12 8.19 -9.15
CA GLY A 130 3.11 8.90 -7.85
C GLY A 130 4.48 9.35 -7.32
N TRP A 131 5.58 9.11 -8.04
CA TRP A 131 6.90 9.63 -7.68
C TRP A 131 7.21 10.90 -8.47
N ALA A 132 7.22 12.04 -7.78
CA ALA A 132 7.38 13.35 -8.41
C ALA A 132 8.79 13.68 -8.94
N ARG A 133 9.79 12.79 -8.78
CA ARG A 133 11.19 13.11 -9.11
C ARG A 133 11.92 11.92 -9.72
N ALA A 134 12.44 12.12 -10.94
CA ALA A 134 13.29 11.18 -11.65
C ALA A 134 14.54 10.76 -10.86
N SER A 135 15.10 11.65 -10.03
CA SER A 135 16.26 11.35 -9.19
C SER A 135 15.98 10.35 -8.06
N VAL A 136 14.72 10.20 -7.66
CA VAL A 136 14.32 9.24 -6.62
C VAL A 136 14.14 7.86 -7.26
N ILE A 137 13.66 7.80 -8.51
CA ILE A 137 13.52 6.59 -9.32
C ILE A 137 14.88 5.92 -9.55
N SER A 138 15.85 6.70 -10.04
CA SER A 138 17.20 6.23 -10.37
C SER A 138 18.00 5.69 -9.18
N ARG A 139 17.60 6.00 -7.94
CA ARG A 139 18.22 5.48 -6.70
C ARG A 139 17.69 4.11 -6.25
N TYR A 140 16.60 3.62 -6.82
CA TYR A 140 16.01 2.33 -6.43
C TYR A 140 15.84 1.37 -7.59
N ILE A 141 15.90 1.87 -8.82
CA ILE A 141 15.78 1.07 -10.03
C ILE A 141 17.10 1.25 -10.77
N HIS A 142 18.05 0.37 -10.45
CA HIS A 142 19.39 0.36 -11.04
C HIS A 142 19.51 -0.61 -12.20
N PHE A 143 18.62 -1.60 -12.28
CA PHE A 143 18.63 -2.65 -13.28
C PHE A 143 17.24 -2.77 -13.90
N GLY A 144 17.11 -2.22 -15.10
CA GLY A 144 15.92 -2.29 -15.94
C GLY A 144 16.31 -2.18 -17.42
N GLU A 145 17.54 -2.58 -17.75
CA GLU A 145 18.03 -2.86 -19.10
C GLU A 145 18.54 -4.31 -19.14
#